data_AF-A0A9E2J1B9-F1
#
_entry.id   AF-A0A9E2J1B9-F1
#
_cell.length_a   1.000
_cell.length_b   1.000
_cell.length_c   1.000
_cell.angle_alpha   90.00
_cell.angle_beta   90.00
_cell.angle_gamma   90.00
#
_symmetry.space_group_name_H-M   'P 1'
#
loop_
_entity.id
_entity.type
_entity.pdbx_description
1 polymer ?
#
loop_
_entity_poly.entity_id
_entity_poly.type
_entity_poly.pdbx_seq_one_letter_code
_entity_poly.pdbx_strand_id
1 'polypeptide(L)'
;ASQLLRQDYEVRLFFYNPNIWPEEEYKRRMAEAEKIAKQYDLKLIKGKYEHDEWLKAARGHENDPERGERCLICYKFRLEAAAATAKKLNCEYSTTTLTASPYKNALAINQIGERTAAQNGLKFLNQDFKKHDGFKKSSVLSRQLGLYRQNYCGCEFSRRINV
;
A
#
# COMPACT_ATOMS: atom_id res chain seq x y z
N ALA A 1 6.77 -8.22 -5.79
CA ALA A 1 7.48 -7.31 -4.87
C ALA A 1 8.27 -8.10 -3.83
N SER A 2 7.62 -8.68 -2.80
CA SER A 2 8.33 -9.41 -1.73
C SER A 2 9.25 -10.52 -2.25
N GLN A 3 8.77 -11.38 -3.14
CA GLN A 3 9.57 -12.46 -3.74
C GLN A 3 10.83 -11.96 -4.48
N LEU A 4 10.76 -10.79 -5.13
CA LEU A 4 11.90 -10.20 -5.83
C LEU A 4 12.92 -9.66 -4.83
N LEU A 5 12.45 -8.96 -3.79
CA LEU A 5 13.32 -8.34 -2.80
C LEU A 5 14.00 -9.35 -1.87
N ARG A 6 13.43 -10.53 -1.67
CA ARG A 6 14.01 -11.57 -0.80
C ARG A 6 15.34 -12.13 -1.28
N GLN A 7 15.72 -11.87 -2.53
CA GLN A 7 17.03 -12.27 -3.05
C GLN A 7 18.15 -11.47 -2.37
N ASP A 8 17.87 -10.21 -2.01
CA ASP A 8 18.86 -9.26 -1.51
C ASP A 8 18.55 -8.71 -0.11
N TYR A 9 17.33 -8.93 0.41
CA TYR A 9 16.85 -8.30 1.66
C TYR A 9 16.05 -9.26 2.56
N GLU A 10 16.16 -9.07 3.89
CA GLU A 10 15.15 -9.58 4.83
C GLU A 10 13.86 -8.75 4.68
N VAL A 11 12.80 -9.39 4.17
CA VAL A 11 11.54 -8.70 3.88
C VAL A 11 10.54 -8.86 5.02
N ARG A 12 10.02 -7.74 5.52
CA ARG A 12 8.88 -7.68 6.44
C ARG A 12 7.72 -6.98 5.75
N LEU A 13 6.53 -7.56 5.86
CA LEU A 13 5.30 -6.97 5.32
C LEU A 13 4.66 -6.07 6.37
N PHE A 14 4.16 -4.92 5.93
CA PHE A 14 3.33 -4.05 6.75
C PHE A 14 2.03 -3.76 6.02
N PHE A 15 0.90 -4.13 6.62
CA PHE A 15 -0.42 -3.82 6.08
C PHE A 15 -1.05 -2.67 6.87
N TYR A 16 -1.14 -1.52 6.23
CA TYR A 16 -1.84 -0.34 6.75
C TYR A 16 -2.56 0.37 5.61
N ASN A 17 -3.88 0.27 5.65
CA ASN A 17 -4.75 0.75 4.59
C ASN A 17 -6.09 1.24 5.15
N PRO A 18 -6.07 2.26 6.03
CA PRO A 18 -7.24 2.72 6.78
C PRO A 18 -8.30 3.36 5.89
N ASN A 19 -7.97 3.75 4.66
CA ASN A 19 -8.95 4.27 3.70
C ASN A 19 -9.92 3.22 3.15
N ILE A 20 -9.66 1.93 3.37
CA ILE A 20 -10.55 0.88 2.86
C ILE A 20 -11.88 0.96 3.59
N TRP A 21 -12.96 1.02 2.83
CA TRP A 21 -14.33 1.03 3.30
C TRP A 21 -15.22 0.17 2.37
N PRO A 22 -16.24 -0.52 2.91
CA PRO A 22 -16.54 -0.70 4.33
C PRO A 22 -15.51 -1.56 5.05
N GLU A 23 -15.59 -1.65 6.38
CA GLU A 23 -14.68 -2.47 7.22
C GLU A 23 -14.57 -3.92 6.73
N GLU A 24 -15.65 -4.50 6.19
CA GLU A 24 -15.64 -5.84 5.61
C GLU A 24 -14.68 -5.98 4.42
N GLU A 25 -14.52 -4.95 3.59
CA GLU A 25 -13.51 -4.94 2.54
C GLU A 25 -12.09 -4.87 3.13
N TYR A 26 -11.91 -4.13 4.24
CA TYR A 26 -10.62 -4.07 4.93
C TYR A 26 -10.23 -5.44 5.47
N LYS A 27 -11.16 -6.12 6.16
CA LYS A 27 -10.97 -7.47 6.69
C LYS A 27 -10.61 -8.47 5.58
N ARG A 28 -11.34 -8.43 4.45
CA ARG A 28 -11.04 -9.27 3.28
C ARG A 28 -9.62 -9.04 2.76
N ARG A 29 -9.22 -7.78 2.55
CA ARG A 29 -7.87 -7.47 2.03
C ARG A 29 -6.76 -7.79 3.03
N MET A 30 -7.02 -7.67 4.34
CA MET A 30 -6.08 -8.12 5.38
C MET A 30 -5.91 -9.64 5.36
N ALA A 31 -7.00 -10.40 5.24
CA ALA A 31 -6.95 -11.86 5.16
C ALA A 31 -6.13 -12.35 3.95
N GLU A 32 -6.21 -11.66 2.80
CA GLU A 32 -5.35 -11.96 1.64
C GLU A 32 -3.86 -11.66 1.93
N ALA A 33 -3.58 -10.57 2.63
CA ALA A 33 -2.20 -10.26 3.03
C ALA A 33 -1.65 -11.31 4.00
N GLU A 34 -2.47 -11.80 4.94
CA GLU A 34 -2.13 -12.90 5.85
C GLU A 34 -1.90 -14.21 5.10
N LYS A 35 -2.75 -14.55 4.13
CA LYS A 35 -2.58 -15.73 3.28
C LYS A 35 -1.24 -15.69 2.54
N ILE A 36 -0.90 -14.54 1.95
CA ILE A 36 0.39 -14.33 1.28
C ILE A 36 1.57 -14.42 2.26
N ALA A 37 1.43 -13.81 3.43
CA ALA A 37 2.46 -13.84 4.46
C ALA A 37 2.74 -15.27 4.92
N LYS A 38 1.68 -16.05 5.19
CA LYS A 38 1.79 -17.46 5.58
C LYS A 38 2.37 -18.32 4.46
N GLN A 39 1.86 -18.17 3.25
CA GLN A 39 2.29 -18.98 2.11
C GLN A 39 3.78 -18.84 1.82
N TYR A 40 4.32 -17.65 2.01
CA TYR A 40 5.72 -17.39 1.76
C TYR A 40 6.58 -17.36 3.00
N ASP A 41 6.06 -17.65 4.19
CA ASP A 41 6.82 -17.50 5.45
C ASP A 41 7.47 -16.11 5.58
N LEU A 42 6.61 -15.09 5.56
CA LEU A 42 6.96 -13.67 5.71
C LEU A 42 6.33 -13.13 7.00
N LYS A 43 7.11 -12.35 7.74
CA LYS A 43 6.58 -11.62 8.90
C LYS A 43 5.64 -10.51 8.44
N LEU A 44 4.37 -10.59 8.86
CA LEU A 44 3.37 -9.56 8.61
C LEU A 44 3.08 -8.75 9.88
N ILE A 45 3.30 -7.45 9.80
CA ILE A 45 2.90 -6.47 10.80
C ILE A 45 1.57 -5.86 10.36
N LYS A 46 0.56 -5.92 11.24
CA LYS A 46 -0.76 -5.34 11.01
C LYS A 46 -0.82 -3.97 11.66
N GLY A 47 -1.02 -2.93 10.86
CA GLY A 47 -1.33 -1.60 11.39
C GLY A 47 -2.78 -1.56 11.88
N LYS A 48 -3.08 -0.66 12.82
CA LYS A 48 -4.44 -0.45 13.34
C LYS A 48 -5.35 0.02 12.20
N TYR A 49 -6.63 -0.38 12.23
CA TYR A 49 -7.62 0.15 11.30
C TYR A 49 -8.12 1.50 11.83
N GLU A 50 -7.45 2.58 11.42
CA GLU A 50 -7.69 3.95 11.89
C GLU A 50 -8.49 4.75 10.85
N HIS A 51 -9.70 4.28 10.54
CA HIS A 51 -10.53 4.89 9.49
C HIS A 51 -10.88 6.36 9.80
N ASP A 52 -11.27 6.65 11.05
CA ASP A 52 -11.63 8.00 11.47
C ASP A 52 -10.46 8.99 11.37
N GLU A 53 -9.23 8.55 11.68
CA GLU A 53 -8.04 9.38 11.53
C GLU A 53 -7.73 9.65 10.05
N TRP A 54 -7.95 8.66 9.20
CA TRP A 54 -7.86 8.86 7.75
C TRP A 54 -8.92 9.83 7.23
N LEU A 55 -10.16 9.77 7.73
CA LEU A 55 -11.22 10.73 7.39
C LEU A 55 -10.86 12.14 7.81
N LYS A 56 -10.30 12.33 9.01
CA LYS A 56 -9.79 13.63 9.47
C LYS A 56 -8.71 14.16 8.53
N ALA A 57 -7.78 13.31 8.10
CA ALA A 57 -6.73 13.69 7.17
C ALA A 57 -7.27 14.05 5.77
N ALA A 58 -8.34 13.40 5.32
CA ALA A 58 -8.99 13.63 4.03
C ALA A 58 -10.06 14.73 4.05
N ARG A 59 -10.30 15.38 5.20
CA ARG A 59 -11.35 16.38 5.35
C ARG A 59 -11.14 17.56 4.41
N GLY A 60 -12.19 17.98 3.71
CA GLY A 60 -12.15 19.03 2.69
C GLY A 60 -11.72 18.54 1.30
N HIS A 61 -11.34 17.26 1.17
CA HIS A 61 -10.91 16.62 -0.07
C HIS A 61 -11.87 15.47 -0.48
N GLU A 62 -13.07 15.42 0.08
CA GLU A 62 -14.05 14.36 -0.14
C GLU A 62 -14.48 14.28 -1.61
N ASN A 63 -14.59 15.43 -2.27
CA ASN A 63 -15.05 15.57 -3.65
C ASN A 63 -13.92 15.51 -4.69
N ASP A 64 -12.66 15.39 -4.26
CA ASP A 64 -11.55 15.30 -5.21
C ASP A 64 -11.71 14.07 -6.11
N PRO A 65 -11.32 14.15 -7.40
CA PRO A 65 -11.33 12.99 -8.27
C PRO A 65 -10.33 11.94 -7.79
N GLU A 66 -10.54 10.67 -8.18
CA GLU A 66 -9.48 9.68 -8.00
C GLU A 66 -8.21 10.13 -8.74
N ARG A 67 -7.05 9.93 -8.11
CA ARG A 67 -5.73 10.46 -8.52
C ARG A 67 -5.53 11.96 -8.31
N GLY A 68 -6.52 12.68 -7.75
CA GLY A 68 -6.37 14.04 -7.26
C GLY A 68 -5.72 14.15 -5.88
N GLU A 69 -5.84 15.31 -5.24
CA GLU A 69 -5.19 15.67 -3.97
C GLU A 69 -5.50 14.69 -2.83
N ARG A 70 -6.76 14.25 -2.66
CA ARG A 70 -7.12 13.18 -1.72
C ARG A 70 -6.24 11.93 -1.83
N CYS A 71 -5.88 11.52 -3.05
CA CYS A 71 -5.01 10.36 -3.22
C CYS A 71 -3.58 10.62 -2.74
N LEU A 72 -3.06 11.85 -2.89
CA LEU A 72 -1.76 12.25 -2.35
C LEU A 72 -1.74 12.20 -0.83
N ILE A 73 -2.81 12.72 -0.20
CA ILE A 73 -3.02 12.63 1.26
C ILE A 73 -3.02 11.17 1.71
N CYS A 74 -3.79 10.31 1.01
CA CYS A 74 -3.86 8.89 1.31
C CYS A 74 -2.49 8.18 1.19
N TYR A 75 -1.70 8.48 0.15
CA TYR A 75 -0.35 7.91 0.00
C TYR A 75 0.56 8.34 1.14
N LYS A 76 0.57 9.65 1.45
CA LYS A 76 1.36 10.21 2.55
C LYS A 76 1.01 9.55 3.89
N PHE A 77 -0.28 9.54 4.25
CA PHE A 77 -0.76 8.94 5.49
C PHE A 77 -0.28 7.50 5.69
N ARG A 78 -0.31 6.71 4.60
CA ARG A 78 0.09 5.30 4.64
C ARG A 78 1.60 5.11 4.67
N LEU A 79 2.34 5.93 3.93
CA LEU A 79 3.81 5.85 3.83
C LEU A 79 4.49 6.38 5.10
N GLU A 80 3.93 7.41 5.75
CA GLU A 80 4.39 7.89 7.06
C GLU A 80 4.27 6.80 8.13
N ALA A 81 3.12 6.13 8.22
CA ALA A 81 2.93 5.01 9.13
C ALA A 81 3.89 3.84 8.83
N ALA A 82 4.15 3.55 7.55
CA ALA A 82 5.09 2.51 7.14
C ALA A 82 6.53 2.86 7.53
N ALA A 83 6.98 4.09 7.26
CA ALA A 83 8.32 4.56 7.62
C ALA A 83 8.52 4.57 9.14
N ALA A 84 7.54 5.09 9.90
CA ALA A 84 7.60 5.07 11.37
C ALA A 84 7.66 3.64 11.94
N THR A 85 6.92 2.71 11.34
CA THR A 85 6.94 1.29 11.74
C THR A 85 8.28 0.64 11.39
N ALA A 86 8.81 0.89 10.19
CA ALA A 86 10.11 0.37 9.75
C ALA A 86 11.24 0.85 10.67
N LYS A 87 11.23 2.13 11.08
CA LYS A 87 12.18 2.67 12.07
C LYS A 87 12.11 1.92 13.41
N LYS A 88 10.90 1.71 13.95
CA LYS A 88 10.70 0.96 15.21
C LYS A 88 11.18 -0.50 15.12
N LEU A 89 11.21 -1.06 13.92
CA LEU A 89 11.68 -2.41 13.64
C LEU A 89 13.17 -2.48 13.28
N ASN A 90 13.90 -1.36 13.37
CA ASN A 90 15.31 -1.23 12.98
C ASN A 90 15.59 -1.64 11.52
N CYS A 91 14.64 -1.38 10.61
CA CYS A 91 14.88 -1.56 9.19
C CYS A 91 15.74 -0.41 8.65
N GLU A 92 16.58 -0.67 7.64
CA GLU A 92 17.33 0.38 6.94
C GLU A 92 16.56 0.96 5.75
N TYR A 93 15.67 0.16 5.18
CA TYR A 93 14.94 0.47 3.95
C TYR A 93 13.43 0.38 4.16
N SER A 94 12.69 1.19 3.40
CA SER A 94 11.24 1.06 3.21
C SER A 94 10.90 1.07 1.72
N THR A 95 9.77 0.47 1.36
CA THR A 95 9.25 0.46 -0.02
C THR A 95 7.74 0.25 0.01
N THR A 96 7.10 0.24 -1.16
CA THR A 96 5.65 0.10 -1.24
C THR A 96 5.19 -0.68 -2.46
N THR A 97 4.11 -1.44 -2.29
CA THR A 97 3.40 -2.10 -3.39
C THR A 97 2.41 -1.17 -4.09
N LEU A 98 2.22 0.06 -3.61
CA LEU A 98 1.31 1.05 -4.20
C LEU A 98 1.64 1.35 -5.66
N THR A 99 2.91 1.26 -6.05
CA THR A 99 3.37 1.48 -7.43
C THR A 99 3.02 0.32 -8.36
N ALA A 100 2.60 -0.85 -7.85
CA ALA A 100 2.27 -1.99 -8.71
C ALA A 100 1.00 -1.78 -9.56
N SER A 101 0.11 -0.87 -9.17
CA SER A 101 -1.13 -0.61 -9.91
C SER A 101 -0.91 0.42 -11.03
N PRO A 102 -1.36 0.14 -12.28
CA PRO A 102 -1.26 1.09 -13.39
C PRO A 102 -2.06 2.37 -13.11
N TYR A 103 -3.09 2.28 -12.28
CA TYR A 103 -4.00 3.38 -11.96
C TYR A 103 -3.49 4.32 -10.86
N LYS A 104 -2.29 4.08 -10.32
CA LYS A 104 -1.68 4.89 -9.26
C LYS A 104 -0.57 5.78 -9.81
N ASN A 105 -0.51 7.01 -9.30
CA ASN A 105 0.53 7.98 -9.63
C ASN A 105 1.86 7.56 -8.96
N ALA A 106 2.64 6.77 -9.67
CA ALA A 106 3.88 6.20 -9.16
C ALA A 106 4.92 7.27 -8.83
N LEU A 107 5.01 8.35 -9.63
CA LEU A 107 5.91 9.46 -9.38
C LEU A 107 5.63 10.11 -8.03
N ALA A 108 4.37 10.46 -7.77
CA ALA A 108 3.97 11.05 -6.49
C ALA A 108 4.19 10.08 -5.32
N ILE A 109 3.85 8.80 -5.48
CA ILE A 109 4.09 7.77 -4.45
C ILE A 109 5.57 7.66 -4.10
N ASN A 110 6.44 7.66 -5.10
CA ASN A 110 7.89 7.55 -4.90
C ASN A 110 8.45 8.79 -4.22
N GLN A 111 8.06 9.99 -4.65
CA GLN A 111 8.49 11.25 -4.02
C GLN A 111 8.04 11.34 -2.55
N ILE A 112 6.80 10.93 -2.26
CA ILE A 112 6.28 10.87 -0.89
C ILE A 112 7.05 9.80 -0.09
N GLY A 113 7.29 8.63 -0.69
CA GLY A 113 8.04 7.55 -0.06
C GLY A 113 9.47 7.93 0.32
N GLU A 114 10.18 8.58 -0.60
CA GLU A 114 11.53 9.11 -0.37
C GLU A 114 11.56 10.13 0.77
N ARG A 115 10.62 11.09 0.76
CA ARG A 115 10.52 12.11 1.82
C ARG A 115 10.23 11.50 3.18
N THR A 116 9.24 10.62 3.27
CA THR A 116 8.80 10.01 4.54
C THR A 116 9.84 9.04 5.10
N ALA A 117 10.55 8.30 4.25
CA ALA A 117 11.69 7.49 4.63
C ALA A 117 12.83 8.35 5.20
N ALA A 118 13.23 9.40 4.47
CA ALA A 118 14.32 10.29 4.90
C ALA A 118 14.04 10.96 6.26
N GLN A 119 12.81 11.42 6.49
CA GLN A 119 12.37 11.98 7.79
C GLN A 119 12.50 10.99 8.95
N ASN A 120 12.50 9.68 8.66
CA ASN A 120 12.65 8.62 9.64
C ASN A 120 14.07 8.04 9.69
N GLY A 121 15.02 8.58 8.92
CA GLY A 121 16.38 8.03 8.84
C GLY A 121 16.48 6.73 8.03
N LEU A 122 15.52 6.49 7.13
CA LEU A 122 15.45 5.31 6.27
C LEU A 122 15.79 5.67 4.83
N LYS A 123 16.24 4.67 4.06
CA LYS A 123 16.31 4.76 2.59
C LYS A 123 14.99 4.26 1.98
N PHE A 124 14.54 4.88 0.88
CA PHE A 124 13.38 4.38 0.13
C PHE A 124 13.84 3.58 -1.09
N LEU A 125 13.44 2.32 -1.18
CA LEU A 125 13.66 1.52 -2.38
C LEU A 125 12.59 1.87 -3.41
N ASN A 126 12.95 2.79 -4.29
CA ASN A 126 12.18 3.18 -5.46
C ASN A 126 12.25 2.07 -6.52
N GLN A 127 11.52 0.98 -6.27
CA GLN A 127 11.32 -0.06 -7.28
C GLN A 127 9.99 0.19 -8.01
N ASP A 128 10.11 0.48 -9.29
CA ASP A 128 8.96 0.49 -10.19
C ASP A 128 8.58 -0.96 -10.55
N PHE A 129 7.74 -1.56 -9.70
CA PHE A 129 7.21 -2.90 -9.91
C PHE A 129 6.33 -3.05 -11.16
N LYS A 130 6.10 -1.97 -11.95
CA LYS A 130 5.45 -2.07 -13.27
C LYS A 130 6.41 -2.53 -14.37
N LYS A 131 7.72 -2.28 -14.22
CA LYS A 131 8.74 -2.67 -15.21
C LYS A 131 8.78 -4.19 -15.42
N HIS A 132 9.17 -4.63 -16.62
CA HIS A 132 9.28 -6.04 -17.01
C HIS A 132 8.02 -6.90 -16.78
N ASP A 133 6.85 -6.39 -17.18
CA ASP A 133 5.54 -7.04 -17.04
C ASP A 133 5.11 -7.32 -15.59
N GLY A 134 5.65 -6.58 -14.61
CA GLY A 134 5.41 -6.86 -13.20
C GLY A 134 3.92 -6.84 -12.80
N PHE A 135 3.10 -5.98 -13.41
CA PHE A 135 1.64 -6.00 -13.20
C PHE A 135 0.96 -7.25 -13.78
N LYS A 136 1.37 -7.69 -14.97
CA LYS A 136 0.83 -8.91 -15.62
C LYS A 136 1.24 -10.15 -14.84
N LYS A 137 2.51 -10.24 -14.44
CA LYS A 137 3.06 -11.32 -13.60
C LYS A 137 2.35 -11.38 -12.23
N SER A 138 2.17 -10.23 -11.58
CA SER A 138 1.38 -10.12 -10.34
C SER A 138 -0.06 -10.62 -10.53
N SER A 139 -0.67 -10.31 -11.69
CA SER A 139 -2.02 -10.74 -12.00
C SER A 139 -2.16 -12.23 -12.24
N VAL A 140 -1.22 -12.84 -12.97
CA VAL A 140 -1.15 -14.30 -13.17
C VAL A 140 -0.95 -15.00 -11.83
N LEU A 141 0.01 -14.53 -11.02
CA LEU A 141 0.29 -15.12 -9.71
C LEU A 141 -0.92 -15.02 -8.78
N SER A 142 -1.57 -13.85 -8.71
CA SER A 142 -2.79 -13.67 -7.91
C SER A 142 -3.90 -14.63 -8.32
N ARG A 143 -4.04 -14.95 -9.61
CA ARG A 143 -5.02 -15.94 -10.09
C ARG A 143 -4.63 -17.37 -9.72
N GLN A 144 -3.35 -17.73 -9.89
CA GLN A 144 -2.83 -19.05 -9.51
C GLN A 144 -2.98 -19.34 -8.02
N LEU A 145 -2.83 -18.31 -7.18
CA LEU A 145 -2.98 -18.42 -5.73
C LEU A 145 -4.42 -18.30 -5.24
N GLY A 146 -5.38 -18.05 -6.14
CA GLY A 146 -6.78 -17.82 -5.80
C GLY A 146 -6.93 -16.67 -4.80
N LEU A 147 -6.21 -15.57 -5.00
CA LEU A 147 -6.33 -14.38 -4.16
C LEU A 147 -7.54 -13.55 -4.60
N TYR A 148 -8.27 -13.01 -3.63
CA TYR A 148 -9.27 -11.99 -3.91
C TYR A 148 -8.65 -10.81 -4.66
N ARG A 149 -9.30 -10.39 -5.75
CA ARG A 149 -8.90 -9.25 -6.59
C ARG A 149 -9.90 -8.13 -6.46
N GLN A 150 -9.46 -7.05 -5.83
CA GLN A 150 -10.22 -5.81 -5.79
C GLN A 150 -10.39 -5.20 -7.20
N ASN A 151 -11.58 -4.68 -7.49
CA ASN A 151 -11.89 -3.94 -8.72
C ASN A 151 -11.96 -2.42 -8.51
N TYR A 152 -11.70 -1.94 -7.30
CA TYR A 152 -11.69 -0.51 -6.95
C TYR A 152 -10.64 -0.20 -5.88
N CYS A 153 -10.37 1.10 -5.67
CA CYS A 153 -9.34 1.57 -4.74
C CYS A 153 -9.56 1.09 -3.30
N GLY A 154 -10.81 0.94 -2.86
CA GLY A 154 -11.18 0.70 -1.46
C GLY A 154 -11.64 1.98 -0.75
N CYS A 155 -11.29 3.16 -1.26
CA CYS A 155 -11.68 4.45 -0.70
C CYS A 155 -13.21 4.65 -0.76
N GLU A 156 -13.84 5.08 0.34
CA GLU A 156 -15.27 5.35 0.37
C GLU A 156 -15.71 6.41 -0.65
N PHE A 157 -14.85 7.39 -0.92
CA PHE A 157 -15.10 8.43 -1.91
C PHE A 157 -14.83 7.97 -3.35
N SER A 158 -14.08 6.87 -3.56
CA SER A 158 -13.86 6.34 -4.92
C SER A 158 -15.07 5.66 -5.53
N ARG A 159 -16.07 5.27 -4.72
CA ARG A 159 -17.30 4.61 -5.21
C ARG A 159 -18.36 5.59 -5.72
N ARG A 160 -18.15 6.90 -5.58
CA ARG A 160 -19.16 7.93 -5.86
C ARG A 160 -19.18 8.43 -7.31
N ILE A 161 -18.25 8.01 -8.18
CA ILE A 161 -18.26 8.36 -9.61
C ILE A 161 -18.93 7.24 -10.43
N ASN A 162 -20.20 6.98 -10.10
CA ASN A 162 -21.17 6.31 -10.96
C ASN A 162 -22.56 6.75 -10.46
N VAL A 163 -22.88 8.01 -10.71
CA VAL A 163 -24.26 8.51 -10.76
C VAL A 163 -24.42 9.16 -12.11
#